data_AF-A0A495TB12-F1
#
_entry.id   AF-A0A495TB12-F1
#
_cell.length_a   1.000
_cell.length_b   1.000
_cell.length_c   1.000
_cell.angle_alpha   90.00
_cell.angle_beta   90.00
_cell.angle_gamma   90.00
#
_symmetry.space_group_name_H-M   'P 1'
#
loop_
_entity.id
_entity.type
_entity.pdbx_description
1 polymer ?
#
loop_
_entity_poly.entity_id
_entity_poly.type
_entity_poly.pdbx_seq_one_letter_code
_entity_poly.pdbx_strand_id
1 'polypeptide(L)'
;MTNETVTGDGPDGGVPYRSRRRVLMRAGVPLAVGAVIAAGVGLVPALAADSAPDLPSLTAEQVVARALGSQAQALSGTVSISTDLGLPTQLLSGVGGITAAAGQGGQSAGSSADPQTKLLGLLGGDRTLRVAVDGPERQRVDVMENMAGYTVVRNGDQSWAWDSSTNSAVHLSGAAAQLARKHADQHPGAPLTELPTTPQEAARQFLAASAGTTSVTVTGTASVAGQKAYQLSVKPTQSGSTVAEVRIAVAADNGVPLAVAVKSTDGSTVLDVRFTDVSFAEPAAKTFDFTVPKGAKVTEKKAEDAIKEGTAAGSEAKAHGNGSGNGDANVIGEGWTTVVSARLPGSVEAPKGDGKHGGRGSVNPQGLIKSLGKPVDGGTLIGTKVVNVLLTDDGRVFAGAVTLPVLQHAAGVN
;
A
#
# COMPACT_ATOMS: atom_id res chain seq x y z
N MET A 1 -47.70 -50.48 -35.19
CA MET A 1 -48.93 -50.90 -34.50
C MET A 1 -48.52 -51.49 -33.18
N THR A 2 -48.92 -50.83 -32.10
CA THR A 2 -48.58 -51.12 -30.70
C THR A 2 -49.76 -51.78 -30.00
N ASN A 3 -49.46 -52.75 -29.15
CA ASN A 3 -50.26 -53.29 -28.03
C ASN A 3 -49.21 -53.66 -26.94
N GLU A 4 -49.41 -53.75 -25.63
CA GLU A 4 -50.38 -53.34 -24.61
C GLU A 4 -49.96 -54.15 -23.35
N THR A 5 -50.12 -53.61 -22.13
CA THR A 5 -50.35 -54.34 -20.83
C THR A 5 -49.23 -55.24 -20.23
N VAL A 6 -49.02 -55.50 -18.91
CA VAL A 6 -49.56 -55.11 -17.57
C VAL A 6 -48.66 -55.72 -16.44
N THR A 7 -48.52 -55.03 -15.29
CA THR A 7 -48.20 -55.38 -13.85
C THR A 7 -47.19 -56.46 -13.34
N GLY A 8 -46.55 -56.14 -12.19
CA GLY A 8 -46.02 -57.04 -11.11
C GLY A 8 -44.98 -56.31 -10.23
N ASP A 9 -45.20 -55.96 -8.95
CA ASP A 9 -45.16 -56.69 -7.64
C ASP A 9 -43.74 -56.94 -7.03
N GLY A 10 -43.61 -56.80 -5.69
CA GLY A 10 -42.39 -56.59 -4.85
C GLY A 10 -41.45 -57.79 -4.59
N PRO A 11 -40.46 -57.70 -3.65
CA PRO A 11 -40.75 -58.00 -2.23
C PRO A 11 -39.86 -57.36 -1.09
N ASP A 12 -40.44 -57.33 0.12
CA ASP A 12 -39.98 -57.60 1.50
C ASP A 12 -38.61 -57.19 2.13
N GLY A 13 -38.68 -56.72 3.40
CA GLY A 13 -37.70 -57.09 4.44
C GLY A 13 -37.52 -56.19 5.69
N GLY A 14 -38.28 -56.41 6.78
CA GLY A 14 -37.77 -56.38 8.18
C GLY A 14 -38.00 -55.16 9.11
N VAL A 15 -38.78 -55.37 10.19
CA VAL A 15 -38.97 -54.55 11.42
C VAL A 15 -38.73 -55.46 12.65
N PRO A 16 -38.76 -55.05 13.95
CA PRO A 16 -38.38 -53.80 14.66
C PRO A 16 -37.63 -54.07 16.02
N TYR A 17 -37.25 -53.04 16.79
CA TYR A 17 -37.46 -53.06 18.26
C TYR A 17 -37.48 -51.66 18.90
N ARG A 18 -38.52 -51.38 19.69
CA ARG A 18 -38.63 -50.22 20.59
C ARG A 18 -38.24 -50.66 22.01
N SER A 19 -37.56 -49.80 22.76
CA SER A 19 -37.77 -49.74 24.21
C SER A 19 -37.76 -48.31 24.70
N ARG A 20 -38.69 -48.01 25.62
CA ARG A 20 -39.01 -46.70 26.18
C ARG A 20 -38.88 -46.84 27.69
N ARG A 21 -38.12 -45.96 28.35
CA ARG A 21 -38.35 -45.59 29.77
C ARG A 21 -37.87 -44.16 30.03
N ARG A 22 -38.79 -43.35 30.56
CA ARG A 22 -38.56 -42.05 31.19
C ARG A 22 -38.05 -42.26 32.62
N VAL A 23 -37.40 -41.25 33.23
CA VAL A 23 -37.83 -40.56 34.48
C VAL A 23 -36.71 -39.70 35.12
N LEU A 24 -37.01 -38.39 35.20
CA LEU A 24 -36.88 -37.39 36.30
C LEU A 24 -35.54 -36.90 36.91
N MET A 25 -35.55 -35.55 37.08
CA MET A 25 -35.03 -34.73 38.20
C MET A 25 -33.51 -34.59 38.37
N ARG A 26 -32.92 -33.48 38.86
CA ARG A 26 -33.26 -32.07 39.15
C ARG A 26 -31.92 -31.47 39.67
N ALA A 27 -31.63 -30.22 39.33
CA ALA A 27 -30.81 -29.23 40.07
C ALA A 27 -29.31 -29.50 40.39
N GLY A 28 -28.49 -28.45 40.19
CA GLY A 28 -27.17 -28.30 40.81
C GLY A 28 -26.17 -27.49 39.98
N VAL A 29 -26.15 -26.17 40.16
CA VAL A 29 -24.96 -25.31 39.90
C VAL A 29 -24.52 -24.88 41.29
N PRO A 30 -23.22 -25.01 41.71
CA PRO A 30 -22.31 -23.88 41.50
C PRO A 30 -20.77 -24.13 41.47
N LEU A 31 -20.09 -23.17 40.83
CA LEU A 31 -18.81 -22.52 41.20
C LEU A 31 -17.43 -23.19 40.95
N ALA A 32 -16.62 -22.36 40.28
CA ALA A 32 -15.24 -21.98 40.60
C ALA A 32 -14.03 -22.72 39.97
N VAL A 33 -13.37 -21.97 39.07
CA VAL A 33 -11.92 -21.69 38.94
C VAL A 33 -10.96 -22.88 38.87
N GLY A 34 -10.37 -23.06 37.69
CA GLY A 34 -9.06 -23.67 37.50
C GLY A 34 -8.31 -22.96 36.38
N ALA A 35 -7.29 -22.18 36.72
CA ALA A 35 -6.34 -21.63 35.76
C ALA A 35 -5.33 -22.71 35.38
N VAL A 36 -5.10 -22.94 34.09
CA VAL A 36 -3.86 -23.54 33.57
C VAL A 36 -3.52 -22.89 32.23
N ILE A 37 -2.37 -22.22 32.19
CA ILE A 37 -1.65 -21.82 30.98
C ILE A 37 -0.89 -23.06 30.49
N ALA A 38 -1.03 -23.45 29.21
CA ALA A 38 0.05 -24.06 28.43
C ALA A 38 -0.35 -24.23 26.95
N ALA A 39 0.51 -23.67 26.08
CA ALA A 39 0.79 -23.95 24.68
C ALA A 39 -0.12 -24.92 23.90
N GLY A 40 -0.75 -24.40 22.84
CA GLY A 40 -1.31 -25.20 21.75
C GLY A 40 -1.25 -24.40 20.45
N VAL A 41 -0.50 -24.91 19.47
CA VAL A 41 -0.60 -24.52 18.07
C VAL A 41 -2.05 -24.75 17.64
N GLY A 42 -2.81 -23.67 17.50
CA GLY A 42 -4.20 -23.70 17.07
C GLY A 42 -4.33 -22.92 15.77
N LEU A 43 -4.57 -23.63 14.67
CA LEU A 43 -5.20 -23.07 13.47
C LEU A 43 -6.49 -22.40 13.93
N VAL A 44 -6.48 -21.07 14.02
CA VAL A 44 -7.69 -20.29 14.33
C VAL A 44 -8.67 -20.57 13.17
N PRO A 45 -9.84 -21.15 13.44
CA PRO A 45 -10.85 -21.31 12.41
C PRO A 45 -11.17 -19.91 11.87
N ALA A 46 -11.16 -19.78 10.55
CA ALA A 46 -11.63 -18.60 9.87
C ALA A 46 -12.92 -18.12 10.54
N LEU A 47 -12.90 -16.87 11.01
CA LEU A 47 -14.05 -16.16 11.55
C LEU A 47 -15.26 -16.46 10.66
N ALA A 48 -16.19 -17.26 11.18
CA ALA A 48 -17.54 -17.26 10.69
C ALA A 48 -18.03 -15.83 10.89
N ALA A 49 -18.10 -15.08 9.79
CA ALA A 49 -18.51 -13.70 9.80
C ALA A 49 -19.87 -13.58 10.50
N ASP A 50 -19.95 -12.68 11.49
CA ASP A 50 -21.19 -11.96 11.74
C ASP A 50 -21.77 -11.54 10.39
N SER A 51 -23.06 -11.76 10.19
CA SER A 51 -23.73 -11.39 8.94
C SER A 51 -23.33 -9.96 8.54
N ALA A 52 -23.00 -9.77 7.27
CA ALA A 52 -22.58 -8.45 6.77
C ALA A 52 -23.58 -7.40 7.24
N PRO A 53 -23.12 -6.25 7.77
CA PRO A 53 -24.01 -5.28 8.38
C PRO A 53 -25.03 -4.80 7.35
N ASP A 54 -26.31 -4.78 7.76
CA ASP A 54 -27.37 -4.22 6.95
C ASP A 54 -27.22 -2.70 6.91
N LEU A 55 -26.90 -2.18 5.72
CA LEU A 55 -26.72 -0.77 5.44
C LEU A 55 -27.54 -0.39 4.20
N PRO A 56 -28.07 0.84 4.12
CA PRO A 56 -28.76 1.31 2.93
C PRO A 56 -27.88 1.17 1.70
N SER A 57 -28.44 0.73 0.57
CA SER A 57 -27.71 0.65 -0.69
C SER A 57 -27.27 2.05 -1.15
N LEU A 58 -25.97 2.23 -1.37
CA LEU A 58 -25.40 3.45 -1.94
C LEU A 58 -24.75 3.16 -3.29
N THR A 59 -24.72 4.16 -4.15
CA THR A 59 -23.95 4.11 -5.40
C THR A 59 -22.46 4.31 -5.11
N ALA A 60 -21.60 3.87 -6.03
CA ALA A 60 -20.16 4.11 -5.95
C ALA A 60 -19.84 5.61 -5.82
N GLU A 61 -20.54 6.46 -6.58
CA GLU A 61 -20.42 7.91 -6.50
C GLU A 61 -20.70 8.46 -5.10
N GLN A 62 -21.76 7.97 -4.43
CA GLN A 62 -22.11 8.40 -3.08
C GLN A 62 -21.06 7.95 -2.05
N VAL A 63 -20.54 6.73 -2.15
CA VAL A 63 -19.51 6.24 -1.23
C VAL A 63 -18.19 6.99 -1.44
N VAL A 64 -17.79 7.25 -2.70
CA VAL A 64 -16.60 8.06 -3.02
C VAL A 64 -16.78 9.50 -2.51
N ALA A 65 -17.96 10.10 -2.70
CA ALA A 65 -18.25 11.44 -2.18
C ALA A 65 -18.16 11.50 -0.66
N ARG A 66 -18.64 10.48 0.06
CA ARG A 66 -18.46 10.37 1.52
C ARG A 66 -16.98 10.29 1.90
N ALA A 67 -16.19 9.50 1.17
CA ALA A 67 -14.76 9.40 1.41
C ALA A 67 -14.04 10.75 1.19
N LEU A 68 -14.35 11.46 0.10
CA LEU A 68 -13.78 12.78 -0.18
C LEU A 68 -14.25 13.86 0.80
N GLY A 69 -15.47 13.72 1.32
CA GLY A 69 -16.05 14.61 2.33
C GLY A 69 -15.56 14.34 3.76
N SER A 70 -14.86 13.24 4.02
CA SER A 70 -14.40 12.83 5.35
C SER A 70 -13.27 13.70 5.95
N GLN A 71 -13.06 14.90 5.42
CA GLN A 71 -11.88 15.73 5.68
C GLN A 71 -11.62 15.94 7.18
N ALA A 72 -10.48 15.39 7.61
CA ALA A 72 -9.81 15.56 8.90
C ALA A 72 -10.73 15.50 10.14
N GLN A 73 -11.62 14.51 10.17
CA GLN A 73 -12.26 14.10 11.40
C GLN A 73 -11.21 13.46 12.30
N ALA A 74 -11.10 13.94 13.53
CA ALA A 74 -10.11 13.47 14.46
C ALA A 74 -10.23 11.95 14.63
N LEU A 75 -9.10 11.24 14.57
CA LEU A 75 -9.08 9.80 14.71
C LEU A 75 -7.81 9.32 15.40
N SER A 76 -7.90 8.18 16.05
CA SER A 76 -6.74 7.41 16.48
C SER A 76 -6.99 5.93 16.27
N GLY A 77 -5.93 5.16 16.03
CA GLY A 77 -6.09 3.74 15.80
C GLY A 77 -4.80 3.00 15.54
N THR A 78 -4.94 1.69 15.34
CA THR A 78 -3.86 0.80 14.95
C THR A 78 -4.13 0.29 13.54
N VAL A 79 -3.15 0.44 12.66
CA VAL A 79 -3.20 -0.01 11.27
C VAL A 79 -2.22 -1.18 11.09
N SER A 80 -2.70 -2.27 10.52
CA SER A 80 -1.85 -3.36 10.04
C SER A 80 -1.63 -3.19 8.54
N ILE A 81 -0.39 -3.32 8.11
CA ILE A 81 0.01 -3.40 6.72
C ILE A 81 0.61 -4.79 6.51
N SER A 82 0.11 -5.52 5.53
CA SER A 82 0.71 -6.75 5.04
C SER A 82 1.00 -6.59 3.57
N THR A 83 2.24 -6.90 3.18
CA THR A 83 2.69 -6.81 1.80
C THR A 83 3.32 -8.14 1.38
N ASP A 84 2.74 -8.75 0.36
CA ASP A 84 3.24 -9.97 -0.27
C ASP A 84 3.33 -9.77 -1.77
N LEU A 85 4.45 -9.19 -2.20
CA LEU A 85 4.76 -9.00 -3.62
C LEU A 85 5.33 -10.28 -4.27
N GLY A 86 5.48 -11.38 -3.52
CA GLY A 86 6.12 -12.61 -4.03
C GLY A 86 7.56 -12.39 -4.49
N LEU A 87 8.29 -11.48 -3.83
CA LEU A 87 9.68 -11.17 -4.20
C LEU A 87 10.54 -12.43 -4.08
N PRO A 88 11.36 -12.76 -5.11
CA PRO A 88 12.32 -13.84 -4.99
C PRO A 88 13.25 -13.59 -3.79
N THR A 89 13.54 -14.61 -3.00
CA THR A 89 14.48 -14.48 -1.87
C THR A 89 15.86 -14.02 -2.32
N GLN A 90 16.25 -14.35 -3.56
CA GLN A 90 17.47 -13.84 -4.19
C GLN A 90 17.41 -12.32 -4.43
N LEU A 91 16.24 -11.77 -4.77
CA LEU A 91 16.05 -10.33 -4.95
C LEU A 91 16.11 -9.59 -3.61
N LEU A 92 15.52 -10.15 -2.56
CA LEU A 92 15.61 -9.61 -1.19
C LEU A 92 17.07 -9.58 -0.69
N SER A 93 17.84 -10.61 -1.04
CA SER A 93 19.25 -10.72 -0.67
C SER A 93 20.15 -9.77 -1.49
N GLY A 94 19.85 -9.62 -2.78
CA GLY A 94 20.56 -8.70 -3.68
C GLY A 94 20.27 -7.23 -3.37
N VAL A 95 19.02 -6.87 -3.11
CA VAL A 95 18.62 -5.51 -2.70
C VAL A 95 19.18 -5.20 -1.32
N GLY A 96 19.18 -6.14 -0.36
CA GLY A 96 19.84 -5.96 0.93
C GLY A 96 21.35 -5.66 0.82
N GLY A 97 22.02 -6.26 -0.17
CA GLY A 97 23.42 -5.95 -0.52
C GLY A 97 23.60 -4.60 -1.21
N ILE A 98 22.67 -4.20 -2.08
CA ILE A 98 22.68 -2.89 -2.75
C ILE A 98 22.34 -1.75 -1.78
N THR A 99 21.40 -1.93 -0.85
CA THR A 99 21.09 -0.94 0.18
C THR A 99 22.20 -0.81 1.21
N ALA A 100 22.95 -1.90 1.48
CA ALA A 100 24.17 -1.85 2.27
C ALA A 100 25.32 -1.12 1.54
N ALA A 101 25.44 -1.30 0.21
CA ALA A 101 26.44 -0.61 -0.61
C ALA A 101 26.08 0.86 -0.89
N ALA A 102 24.81 1.18 -1.13
CA ALA A 102 24.30 2.54 -1.32
C ALA A 102 24.25 3.33 0.00
N GLY A 103 24.20 2.65 1.15
CA GLY A 103 24.32 3.25 2.47
C GLY A 103 25.76 3.60 2.89
N GLN A 104 26.78 3.29 2.07
CA GLN A 104 28.19 3.51 2.41
C GLN A 104 28.97 4.35 1.38
N GLY A 105 28.33 4.92 0.36
CA GLY A 105 29.06 5.58 -0.72
C GLY A 105 28.29 6.69 -1.44
N GLY A 106 27.91 7.74 -0.71
CA GLY A 106 27.40 8.97 -1.31
C GLY A 106 27.23 10.09 -0.28
N GLN A 107 28.15 11.06 -0.27
CA GLN A 107 27.96 12.32 0.44
C GLN A 107 26.82 13.13 -0.19
N SER A 108 25.59 12.78 0.16
CA SER A 108 24.55 13.73 0.51
C SER A 108 24.02 13.25 1.85
N ALA A 109 24.41 13.94 2.92
CA ALA A 109 24.23 13.52 4.30
C ALA A 109 22.76 13.60 4.72
N GLY A 110 21.94 12.65 4.27
CA GLY A 110 20.60 12.41 4.79
C GLY A 110 20.68 11.66 6.12
N SER A 111 19.98 12.15 7.13
CA SER A 111 19.83 11.45 8.41
C SER A 111 19.14 10.10 8.19
N SER A 112 19.51 9.05 8.93
CA SER A 112 18.81 7.75 8.92
C SER A 112 17.33 7.87 9.33
N ALA A 113 16.94 8.98 9.93
CA ALA A 113 15.57 9.32 10.26
C ALA A 113 14.82 10.06 9.12
N ASP A 114 15.43 10.27 7.95
CA ASP A 114 14.78 10.93 6.82
C ASP A 114 13.55 10.13 6.34
N PRO A 115 12.34 10.75 6.34
CA PRO A 115 11.09 10.09 5.98
C PRO A 115 11.09 9.40 4.62
N GLN A 116 11.80 9.94 3.62
CA GLN A 116 11.82 9.36 2.27
C GLN A 116 12.47 7.98 2.27
N THR A 117 13.58 7.83 2.99
CA THR A 117 14.30 6.56 3.11
C THR A 117 13.48 5.50 3.86
N LYS A 118 12.76 5.91 4.90
CA LYS A 118 11.91 5.03 5.71
C LYS A 118 10.62 4.63 5.00
N LEU A 119 10.06 5.50 4.16
CA LEU A 119 8.87 5.20 3.34
C LEU A 119 9.11 4.01 2.41
N LEU A 120 10.29 3.92 1.78
CA LEU A 120 10.66 2.76 0.97
C LEU A 120 10.73 1.48 1.82
N GLY A 121 11.22 1.60 3.05
CA GLY A 121 11.24 0.51 4.02
C GLY A 121 9.84 0.00 4.35
N LEU A 122 8.82 0.87 4.45
CA LEU A 122 7.43 0.53 4.80
C LEU A 122 6.74 -0.41 3.80
N LEU A 123 7.20 -0.46 2.56
CA LEU A 123 6.66 -1.33 1.51
C LEU A 123 7.11 -2.80 1.64
N GLY A 124 8.06 -3.10 2.53
CA GLY A 124 8.54 -4.46 2.78
C GLY A 124 7.88 -5.12 3.98
N GLY A 125 7.15 -6.22 3.76
CA GLY A 125 6.68 -7.14 4.80
C GLY A 125 5.53 -6.62 5.65
N ASP A 126 5.29 -7.32 6.76
CA ASP A 126 4.21 -7.00 7.71
C ASP A 126 4.65 -5.92 8.70
N ARG A 127 3.81 -4.89 8.87
CA ARG A 127 4.06 -3.74 9.73
C ARG A 127 2.81 -3.39 10.52
N THR A 128 3.01 -2.84 11.71
CA THR A 128 1.93 -2.25 12.51
C THR A 128 2.24 -0.78 12.76
N LEU A 129 1.26 0.08 12.54
CA LEU A 129 1.37 1.52 12.75
C LEU A 129 0.32 1.95 13.77
N ARG A 130 0.67 2.90 14.61
CA ARG A 130 -0.28 3.66 15.41
C ARG A 130 -0.44 5.02 14.76
N VAL A 131 -1.67 5.42 14.51
CA VAL A 131 -1.98 6.69 13.87
C VAL A 131 -2.84 7.52 14.81
N ALA A 132 -2.60 8.83 14.82
CA ALA A 132 -3.46 9.81 15.44
C ALA A 132 -3.52 11.05 14.54
N VAL A 133 -4.71 11.58 14.31
CA VAL A 133 -4.97 12.76 13.47
C VAL A 133 -5.98 13.63 14.19
N ASP A 134 -5.75 14.93 14.14
CA ASP A 134 -6.62 15.97 14.66
C ASP A 134 -6.45 17.20 13.76
N GLY A 135 -7.25 17.24 12.70
CA GLY A 135 -7.11 18.27 11.67
C GLY A 135 -5.86 18.11 10.80
N PRO A 136 -5.61 19.08 9.91
CA PRO A 136 -4.45 19.10 9.02
C PRO A 136 -3.13 19.49 9.71
N GLU A 137 -3.20 19.98 10.95
CA GLU A 137 -2.05 20.54 11.67
C GLU A 137 -1.50 19.60 12.75
N ARG A 138 -2.26 18.61 13.21
CA ARG A 138 -1.83 17.67 14.24
C ARG A 138 -1.97 16.23 13.78
N GLN A 139 -0.84 15.58 13.52
CA GLN A 139 -0.77 14.24 12.95
C GLN A 139 0.38 13.49 13.58
N ARG A 140 0.19 12.21 13.86
CA ARG A 140 1.23 11.34 14.39
C ARG A 140 1.10 9.95 13.78
N VAL A 141 2.23 9.40 13.39
CA VAL A 141 2.38 8.04 12.91
C VAL A 141 3.57 7.42 13.65
N ASP A 142 3.32 6.36 14.40
CA ASP A 142 4.37 5.54 15.02
C ASP A 142 4.38 4.17 14.34
N VAL A 143 5.49 3.82 13.70
CA VAL A 143 5.75 2.48 13.16
C VAL A 143 6.31 1.62 14.28
N MET A 144 5.62 0.53 14.58
CA MET A 144 5.98 -0.41 15.62
C MET A 144 6.83 -1.53 15.01
N GLU A 145 8.06 -1.70 15.50
CA GLU A 145 8.92 -2.84 15.19
C GLU A 145 9.35 -3.52 16.50
N ASN A 146 9.77 -4.79 16.44
CA ASN A 146 10.01 -5.61 17.65
C ASN A 146 11.08 -5.04 18.60
N MET A 147 12.04 -4.29 18.08
CA MET A 147 13.23 -3.81 18.82
C MET A 147 13.53 -2.32 18.59
N ALA A 148 12.78 -1.66 17.68
CA ALA A 148 12.96 -0.27 17.30
C ALA A 148 11.62 0.32 16.85
N GLY A 149 11.55 1.64 16.74
CA GLY A 149 10.37 2.34 16.27
C GLY A 149 10.76 3.54 15.44
N TYR A 150 9.84 3.93 14.57
CA TYR A 150 9.96 5.15 13.78
C TYR A 150 8.74 6.03 14.05
N THR A 151 8.96 7.27 14.46
CA THR A 151 7.88 8.22 14.76
C THR A 151 7.96 9.37 13.79
N VAL A 152 6.83 9.70 13.16
CA VAL A 152 6.61 10.97 12.47
C VAL A 152 5.49 11.70 13.18
N VAL A 153 5.71 12.95 13.54
CA VAL A 153 4.71 13.76 14.22
C VAL A 153 4.77 15.19 13.72
N ARG A 154 3.60 15.72 13.38
CA ARG A 154 3.37 17.11 13.05
C ARG A 154 2.49 17.73 14.11
N ASN A 155 2.90 18.91 14.58
CA ASN A 155 2.13 19.70 15.52
C ASN A 155 2.30 21.18 15.13
N GLY A 156 1.32 21.70 14.38
CA GLY A 156 1.36 23.03 13.79
C GLY A 156 2.40 23.16 12.67
N ASP A 157 3.36 24.06 12.88
CA ASP A 157 4.47 24.37 11.98
C ASP A 157 5.75 23.57 12.28
N GLN A 158 5.70 22.69 13.30
CA GLN A 158 6.80 21.79 13.65
C GLN A 158 6.47 20.37 13.17
N SER A 159 7.44 19.72 12.55
CA SER A 159 7.37 18.30 12.18
C SER A 159 8.64 17.58 12.58
N TRP A 160 8.49 16.46 13.28
CA TRP A 160 9.60 15.63 13.73
C TRP A 160 9.50 14.26 13.09
N ALA A 161 10.65 13.74 12.70
CA ALA A 161 10.83 12.35 12.34
C ALA A 161 11.95 11.78 13.20
N TRP A 162 11.72 10.65 13.86
CA TRP A 162 12.70 10.05 14.76
C TRP A 162 12.81 8.55 14.55
N ASP A 163 14.05 8.09 14.46
CA ASP A 163 14.41 6.68 14.37
C ASP A 163 15.08 6.25 15.68
N SER A 164 14.41 5.37 16.42
CA SER A 164 14.90 4.90 17.72
C SER A 164 16.11 3.96 17.60
N SER A 165 16.29 3.29 16.46
CA SER A 165 17.40 2.35 16.26
C SER A 165 18.76 3.05 16.18
N THR A 166 18.76 4.24 15.57
CA THR A 166 19.96 5.08 15.39
C THR A 166 20.01 6.25 16.38
N ASN A 167 18.92 6.44 17.13
CA ASN A 167 18.68 7.61 17.97
C ASN A 167 18.93 8.92 17.21
N SER A 168 18.37 9.02 16.01
CA SER A 168 18.50 10.18 15.14
C SER A 168 17.14 10.82 14.94
N ALA A 169 17.08 12.15 14.96
CA ALA A 169 15.87 12.92 14.70
C ALA A 169 16.11 13.90 13.55
N VAL A 170 15.11 14.07 12.70
CA VAL A 170 15.01 15.19 11.75
C VAL A 170 13.91 16.10 12.25
N HIS A 171 14.23 17.39 12.36
CA HIS A 171 13.28 18.43 12.69
C HIS A 171 13.05 19.30 11.46
N LEU A 172 11.79 19.45 11.09
CA LEU A 172 11.33 20.31 10.02
C LEU A 172 10.51 21.43 10.65
N SER A 173 10.99 22.65 10.52
CA SER A 173 10.29 23.85 11.01
C SER A 173 9.88 24.76 9.86
N GLY A 174 8.71 25.38 10.01
CA GLY A 174 8.19 26.41 9.12
C GLY A 174 6.81 26.10 8.56
N ALA A 175 6.10 27.16 8.18
CA ALA A 175 4.74 27.05 7.65
C ALA A 175 4.72 26.48 6.22
N ALA A 176 4.89 25.16 6.09
CA ALA A 176 4.76 24.45 4.80
C ALA A 176 3.43 24.77 4.10
N ALA A 177 2.37 25.03 4.87
CA ALA A 177 1.07 25.45 4.35
C ALA A 177 1.06 26.89 3.76
N GLN A 178 1.84 27.82 4.31
CA GLN A 178 1.98 29.17 3.74
C GLN A 178 2.90 29.18 2.50
N LEU A 179 3.91 28.30 2.47
CA LEU A 179 4.81 28.13 1.33
C LEU A 179 4.10 27.44 0.16
N ALA A 180 3.33 26.38 0.40
CA ALA A 180 2.52 25.72 -0.61
C ALA A 180 1.46 26.65 -1.24
N ARG A 181 0.83 27.52 -0.44
CA ARG A 181 -0.08 28.56 -0.95
C ARG A 181 0.63 29.60 -1.83
N LYS A 182 1.78 30.12 -1.40
CA LYS A 182 2.59 31.05 -2.22
C LYS A 182 3.08 30.44 -3.54
N HIS A 183 3.41 29.15 -3.56
CA HIS A 183 3.82 28.46 -4.79
C HIS A 183 2.63 28.12 -5.71
N ALA A 184 1.44 27.84 -5.16
CA ALA A 184 0.21 27.68 -5.94
C ALA A 184 -0.19 28.99 -6.66
N ASP A 185 0.03 30.14 -6.03
CA ASP A 185 -0.25 31.47 -6.61
C ASP A 185 0.72 31.85 -7.77
N GLN A 186 1.85 31.15 -7.92
CA GLN A 186 2.91 31.48 -8.89
C GLN A 186 2.92 30.60 -10.15
N HIS A 187 1.99 29.64 -10.28
CA HIS A 187 1.80 28.84 -11.50
C HIS A 187 0.48 29.20 -12.20
N PRO A 188 0.43 30.23 -13.06
CA PRO A 188 -0.70 30.43 -13.97
C PRO A 188 -0.54 29.44 -15.14
N GLY A 189 -1.20 28.28 -15.09
CA GLY A 189 -0.96 27.29 -16.15
C GLY A 189 -1.72 25.97 -16.12
N ALA A 190 -3.01 25.96 -15.82
CA ALA A 190 -3.98 25.05 -16.44
C ALA A 190 -5.40 25.57 -16.12
N PRO A 191 -6.32 25.71 -17.09
CA PRO A 191 -7.71 25.90 -16.76
C PRO A 191 -8.22 24.54 -16.25
N LEU A 192 -8.08 24.29 -14.95
CA LEU A 192 -9.07 23.48 -14.24
C LEU A 192 -10.32 24.36 -14.18
N THR A 193 -11.03 24.45 -15.30
CA THR A 193 -12.34 25.08 -15.37
C THR A 193 -13.22 24.30 -14.38
N GLU A 194 -13.41 24.92 -13.22
CA GLU A 194 -14.21 24.44 -12.08
C GLU A 194 -13.54 23.34 -11.23
N LEU A 195 -12.69 23.77 -10.28
CA LEU A 195 -12.39 22.96 -9.10
C LEU A 195 -13.74 22.56 -8.45
N PRO A 196 -14.00 21.27 -8.23
CA PRO A 196 -15.28 20.80 -7.73
C PRO A 196 -15.58 21.46 -6.38
N THR A 197 -16.73 22.11 -6.30
CA THR A 197 -17.12 22.91 -5.12
C THR A 197 -17.67 22.05 -4.00
N THR A 198 -18.00 20.79 -4.29
CA THR A 198 -18.54 19.82 -3.34
C THR A 198 -17.86 18.45 -3.47
N PRO A 199 -17.81 17.64 -2.40
CA PRO A 199 -17.33 16.26 -2.47
C PRO A 199 -18.09 15.40 -3.50
N GLN A 200 -19.39 15.69 -3.72
CA GLN A 200 -20.20 14.97 -4.70
C GLN A 200 -19.75 15.25 -6.13
N GLU A 201 -19.48 16.51 -6.43
CA GLU A 201 -18.98 16.93 -7.74
C GLU A 201 -17.56 16.38 -7.97
N ALA A 202 -16.71 16.40 -6.95
CA ALA A 202 -15.37 15.82 -7.00
C ALA A 202 -15.42 14.31 -7.27
N ALA A 203 -16.33 13.60 -6.61
CA ALA A 203 -16.52 12.17 -6.84
C ALA A 203 -17.00 11.87 -8.26
N ARG A 204 -17.96 12.64 -8.79
CA ARG A 204 -18.43 12.51 -10.18
C ARG A 204 -17.30 12.73 -11.17
N GLN A 205 -16.55 13.82 -11.02
CA GLN A 205 -15.44 14.15 -11.90
C GLN A 205 -14.35 13.06 -11.85
N PHE A 206 -13.99 12.60 -10.65
CA PHE A 206 -13.02 11.50 -10.47
C PHE A 206 -13.47 10.22 -11.17
N LEU A 207 -14.72 9.80 -10.94
CA LEU A 207 -15.26 8.59 -11.57
C LEU A 207 -15.35 8.73 -13.09
N ALA A 208 -15.81 9.88 -13.59
CA ALA A 208 -15.90 10.16 -15.02
C ALA A 208 -14.52 10.16 -15.71
N ALA A 209 -13.50 10.77 -15.08
CA ALA A 209 -12.14 10.77 -15.60
C ALA A 209 -11.53 9.36 -15.66
N SER A 210 -11.95 8.46 -14.75
CA SER A 210 -11.46 7.08 -14.71
C SER A 210 -12.28 6.08 -15.54
N ALA A 211 -13.48 6.45 -16.02
CA ALA A 211 -14.47 5.52 -16.57
C ALA A 211 -13.98 4.75 -17.80
N GLY A 212 -13.05 5.31 -18.60
CA GLY A 212 -12.46 4.63 -19.76
C GLY A 212 -11.50 3.49 -19.39
N THR A 213 -10.91 3.54 -18.20
CA THR A 213 -9.85 2.61 -17.76
C THR A 213 -10.23 1.81 -16.52
N THR A 214 -11.27 2.22 -15.80
CA THR A 214 -11.57 1.76 -14.45
C THR A 214 -13.07 1.57 -14.24
N SER A 215 -13.44 0.44 -13.66
CA SER A 215 -14.79 0.18 -13.15
C SER A 215 -14.78 0.34 -11.63
N VAL A 216 -15.70 1.15 -11.10
CA VAL A 216 -15.89 1.33 -9.65
C VAL A 216 -17.30 0.92 -9.27
N THR A 217 -17.43 -0.04 -8.37
CA THR A 217 -18.71 -0.60 -7.93
C THR A 217 -18.75 -0.77 -6.42
N VAL A 218 -19.95 -0.80 -5.83
CA VAL A 218 -20.14 -1.20 -4.42
C VAL A 218 -20.49 -2.69 -4.42
N THR A 219 -19.62 -3.53 -3.87
CA THR A 219 -19.79 -4.99 -3.89
C THR A 219 -20.51 -5.54 -2.67
N GLY A 220 -20.69 -4.72 -1.63
CA GLY A 220 -21.37 -5.12 -0.41
C GLY A 220 -20.98 -4.26 0.78
N THR A 221 -21.15 -4.83 1.97
CA THR A 221 -20.84 -4.21 3.26
C THR A 221 -19.97 -5.13 4.09
N ALA A 222 -19.22 -4.56 5.03
CA ALA A 222 -18.35 -5.30 5.93
C ALA A 222 -18.22 -4.60 7.29
N SER A 223 -17.68 -5.33 8.27
CA SER A 223 -17.21 -4.73 9.52
C SER A 223 -15.68 -4.71 9.51
N VAL A 224 -15.08 -3.55 9.78
CA VAL A 224 -13.63 -3.36 9.88
C VAL A 224 -13.34 -2.61 11.17
N ALA A 225 -12.50 -3.20 12.05
CA ALA A 225 -12.21 -2.63 13.38
C ALA A 225 -13.47 -2.23 14.17
N GLY A 226 -14.53 -3.05 14.09
CA GLY A 226 -15.82 -2.80 14.75
C GLY A 226 -16.72 -1.76 14.07
N GLN A 227 -16.28 -1.16 12.95
CA GLN A 227 -17.04 -0.16 12.20
C GLN A 227 -17.73 -0.78 10.98
N LYS A 228 -19.00 -0.45 10.78
CA LYS A 228 -19.74 -0.82 9.58
C LYS A 228 -19.22 -0.03 8.38
N ALA A 229 -19.01 -0.70 7.25
CA ALA A 229 -18.39 -0.11 6.07
C ALA A 229 -19.05 -0.57 4.77
N TYR A 230 -19.06 0.31 3.78
CA TYR A 230 -19.31 -0.03 2.38
C TYR A 230 -18.03 -0.54 1.72
N GLN A 231 -18.14 -1.58 0.91
CA GLN A 231 -17.00 -2.10 0.15
C GLN A 231 -17.06 -1.63 -1.29
N LEU A 232 -16.11 -0.78 -1.66
CA LEU A 232 -15.83 -0.41 -3.04
C LEU A 232 -14.90 -1.43 -3.68
N SER A 233 -15.20 -1.79 -4.93
CA SER A 233 -14.36 -2.57 -5.82
C SER A 233 -13.98 -1.71 -7.01
N VAL A 234 -12.67 -1.52 -7.20
CA VAL A 234 -12.05 -0.77 -8.27
C VAL A 234 -11.29 -1.77 -9.16
N LYS A 235 -11.68 -1.89 -10.42
CA LYS A 235 -11.11 -2.88 -11.36
C LYS A 235 -10.61 -2.22 -12.64
N PRO A 236 -9.43 -2.60 -13.15
CA PRO A 236 -9.03 -2.22 -14.50
C PRO A 236 -10.02 -2.75 -15.55
N THR A 237 -10.37 -1.93 -16.53
CA THR A 237 -11.10 -2.36 -17.74
C THR A 237 -10.15 -2.71 -18.87
N GLN A 238 -8.93 -2.16 -18.84
CA GLN A 238 -7.89 -2.40 -19.83
C GLN A 238 -7.24 -3.78 -19.63
N SER A 239 -7.02 -4.50 -20.72
CA SER A 239 -6.24 -5.74 -20.70
C SER A 239 -4.76 -5.45 -20.45
N GLY A 240 -4.07 -6.35 -19.75
CA GLY A 240 -2.63 -6.27 -19.56
C GLY A 240 -2.19 -5.63 -18.24
N SER A 241 -3.11 -5.20 -17.37
CA SER A 241 -2.77 -4.93 -15.97
C SER A 241 -2.54 -6.24 -15.21
N THR A 242 -1.61 -6.23 -14.27
CA THR A 242 -1.39 -7.32 -13.30
C THR A 242 -2.21 -7.15 -12.03
N VAL A 243 -2.82 -5.98 -11.83
CA VAL A 243 -3.80 -5.73 -10.76
C VAL A 243 -5.15 -6.26 -11.23
N ALA A 244 -5.80 -7.09 -10.42
CA ALA A 244 -7.16 -7.57 -10.70
C ALA A 244 -8.22 -6.65 -10.10
N GLU A 245 -7.97 -6.19 -8.87
CA GLU A 245 -8.96 -5.47 -8.08
C GLU A 245 -8.29 -4.72 -6.93
N VAL A 246 -8.70 -3.48 -6.69
CA VAL A 246 -8.47 -2.77 -5.44
C VAL A 246 -9.79 -2.70 -4.68
N ARG A 247 -9.82 -3.25 -3.47
CA ARG A 247 -10.97 -3.18 -2.57
C ARG A 247 -10.74 -2.11 -1.52
N ILE A 248 -11.72 -1.26 -1.31
CA ILE A 248 -11.66 -0.17 -0.32
C ILE A 248 -12.87 -0.29 0.60
N ALA A 249 -12.65 -0.42 1.90
CA ALA A 249 -13.72 -0.35 2.90
C ALA A 249 -13.85 1.08 3.39
N VAL A 250 -15.03 1.68 3.24
CA VAL A 250 -15.34 3.06 3.63
C VAL A 250 -16.37 3.04 4.74
N ALA A 251 -16.04 3.60 5.90
CA ALA A 251 -16.91 3.66 7.06
C ALA A 251 -18.27 4.28 6.68
N ALA A 252 -19.36 3.61 7.07
CA ALA A 252 -20.71 4.02 6.69
C ALA A 252 -21.11 5.36 7.29
N ASP A 253 -20.70 5.61 8.53
CA ASP A 253 -21.16 6.75 9.33
C ASP A 253 -20.43 8.05 8.98
N ASN A 254 -19.11 7.98 8.75
CA ASN A 254 -18.27 9.16 8.58
C ASN A 254 -17.42 9.19 7.30
N GLY A 255 -17.49 8.14 6.47
CA GLY A 255 -16.77 8.09 5.21
C GLY A 255 -15.26 7.83 5.33
N VAL A 256 -14.71 7.58 6.51
CA VAL A 256 -13.27 7.32 6.67
C VAL A 256 -12.90 6.00 5.97
N PRO A 257 -11.86 5.96 5.12
CA PRO A 257 -11.33 4.71 4.58
C PRO A 257 -10.72 3.86 5.71
N LEU A 258 -11.23 2.65 5.89
CA LEU A 258 -10.83 1.74 6.97
C LEU A 258 -9.91 0.62 6.52
N ALA A 259 -9.99 0.23 5.25
CA ALA A 259 -9.12 -0.79 4.67
C ALA A 259 -8.95 -0.59 3.18
N VAL A 260 -7.78 -0.97 2.67
CA VAL A 260 -7.44 -1.07 1.26
C VAL A 260 -6.74 -2.40 1.03
N ALA A 261 -7.25 -3.20 0.10
CA ALA A 261 -6.60 -4.45 -0.31
C ALA A 261 -6.41 -4.47 -1.82
N VAL A 262 -5.21 -4.82 -2.28
CA VAL A 262 -4.87 -4.95 -3.70
C VAL A 262 -4.71 -6.41 -4.04
N LYS A 263 -5.48 -6.89 -5.02
CA LYS A 263 -5.41 -8.25 -5.54
C LYS A 263 -4.70 -8.28 -6.88
N SER A 264 -3.82 -9.25 -7.03
CA SER A 264 -3.21 -9.57 -8.32
C SER A 264 -4.14 -10.44 -9.18
N THR A 265 -3.89 -10.45 -10.48
CA THR A 265 -4.50 -11.33 -11.48
C THR A 265 -4.31 -12.82 -11.18
N ASP A 266 -3.34 -13.20 -10.34
CA ASP A 266 -3.17 -14.59 -9.85
C ASP A 266 -4.13 -14.97 -8.70
N GLY A 267 -4.94 -14.01 -8.22
CA GLY A 267 -5.91 -14.18 -7.13
C GLY A 267 -5.35 -13.92 -5.73
N SER A 268 -4.04 -13.72 -5.58
CA SER A 268 -3.41 -13.40 -4.30
C SER A 268 -3.64 -11.94 -3.90
N THR A 269 -3.66 -11.67 -2.60
CA THR A 269 -3.66 -10.31 -2.06
C THR A 269 -2.22 -9.89 -1.86
N VAL A 270 -1.80 -8.82 -2.54
CA VAL A 270 -0.40 -8.38 -2.57
C VAL A 270 -0.12 -7.23 -1.63
N LEU A 271 -1.16 -6.51 -1.25
CA LEU A 271 -1.15 -5.43 -0.27
C LEU A 271 -2.47 -5.49 0.48
N ASP A 272 -2.40 -5.43 1.80
CA ASP A 272 -3.55 -5.29 2.69
C ASP A 272 -3.21 -4.28 3.77
N VAL A 273 -3.87 -3.13 3.73
CA VAL A 273 -3.75 -2.06 4.73
C VAL A 273 -5.10 -1.95 5.40
N ARG A 274 -5.18 -2.16 6.71
CA ARG A 274 -6.45 -2.08 7.43
C ARG A 274 -6.30 -1.61 8.86
N PHE A 275 -7.29 -0.89 9.36
CA PHE A 275 -7.41 -0.69 10.80
C PHE A 275 -7.72 -2.02 11.49
N THR A 276 -6.97 -2.32 12.55
CA THR A 276 -7.28 -3.38 13.51
C THR A 276 -8.05 -2.83 14.71
N ASP A 277 -7.88 -1.54 14.99
CA ASP A 277 -8.60 -0.77 16.01
C ASP A 277 -8.72 0.69 15.55
N VAL A 278 -9.88 1.33 15.75
CA VAL A 278 -10.10 2.73 15.38
C VAL A 278 -11.07 3.41 16.33
N SER A 279 -10.74 4.65 16.70
CA SER A 279 -11.57 5.58 17.47
C SER A 279 -11.65 6.90 16.73
N PHE A 280 -12.86 7.44 16.58
CA PHE A 280 -13.12 8.77 16.00
C PHE A 280 -13.28 9.86 17.06
N ALA A 281 -12.88 9.58 18.30
CA ALA A 281 -12.79 10.60 19.34
C ALA A 281 -11.57 11.49 19.09
N GLU A 282 -11.67 12.77 19.48
CA GLU A 282 -10.56 13.71 19.45
C GLU A 282 -9.38 13.18 20.30
N PRO A 283 -8.21 12.91 19.71
CA PRO A 283 -7.04 12.52 20.48
C PRO A 283 -6.61 13.66 21.41
N ALA A 284 -6.18 13.32 22.63
CA ALA A 284 -5.67 14.35 23.55
C ALA A 284 -4.48 15.10 22.92
N ALA A 285 -4.43 16.43 23.04
CA ALA A 285 -3.41 17.28 22.42
C ALA A 285 -1.96 16.81 22.69
N LYS A 286 -1.69 16.31 23.91
CA LYS A 286 -0.39 15.75 24.32
C LYS A 286 0.10 14.56 23.46
N THR A 287 -0.79 13.92 22.70
CA THR A 287 -0.44 12.84 21.77
C THR A 287 0.52 13.33 20.68
N PHE A 288 0.37 14.60 20.29
CA PHE A 288 1.13 15.25 19.23
C PHE A 288 2.37 15.97 19.75
N ASP A 289 2.61 15.96 21.07
CA ASP A 289 3.84 16.49 21.63
C ASP A 289 5.01 15.52 21.33
N PHE A 290 6.11 16.07 20.83
CA PHE A 290 7.34 15.35 20.63
C PHE A 290 8.44 15.91 21.52
N THR A 291 9.05 15.04 22.32
CA THR A 291 10.23 15.39 23.11
C THR A 291 11.40 14.60 22.55
N VAL A 292 12.44 15.31 22.11
CA VAL A 292 13.67 14.71 21.61
C VAL A 292 14.27 13.82 22.72
N PRO A 293 14.49 12.52 22.47
CA PRO A 293 15.12 11.64 23.45
C PRO A 293 16.53 12.09 23.80
N LYS A 294 16.97 11.81 25.03
CA LYS A 294 18.32 12.19 25.49
C LYS A 294 19.38 11.57 24.57
N GLY A 295 20.35 12.39 24.17
CA GLY A 295 21.47 11.97 23.31
C GLY A 295 21.09 11.72 21.85
N ALA A 296 19.88 12.09 21.42
CA ALA A 296 19.50 11.96 20.03
C ALA A 296 20.28 12.95 19.14
N LYS A 297 20.72 12.48 17.97
CA LYS A 297 21.36 13.33 16.96
C LYS A 297 20.27 14.05 16.17
N VAL A 298 20.16 15.37 16.34
CA VAL A 298 19.13 16.18 15.67
C VAL A 298 19.69 16.81 14.41
N THR A 299 18.99 16.63 13.29
CA THR A 299 19.21 17.34 12.03
C THR A 299 18.09 18.32 11.81
N GLU A 300 18.40 19.61 11.84
CA GLU A 300 17.45 20.70 11.59
C GLU A 300 17.35 20.97 10.09
N LYS A 301 16.13 21.03 9.57
CA LYS A 301 15.80 21.40 8.18
C LYS A 301 14.71 22.48 8.21
N LYS A 302 14.83 23.49 7.35
CA LYS A 302 13.73 24.43 7.12
C LYS A 302 12.83 23.91 6.01
N ALA A 303 11.52 24.12 6.13
CA ALA A 303 10.55 23.70 5.11
C ALA A 303 10.90 24.28 3.72
N GLU A 304 11.42 25.51 3.67
CA GLU A 304 11.84 26.19 2.43
C GLU A 304 12.98 25.48 1.69
N ASP A 305 13.92 24.90 2.44
CA ASP A 305 15.10 24.24 1.86
C ASP A 305 14.73 22.81 1.42
N ALA A 306 13.85 22.14 2.18
CA ALA A 306 13.31 20.83 1.82
C ALA A 306 12.43 20.87 0.55
N ILE A 307 11.66 21.95 0.35
CA ILE A 307 10.86 22.14 -0.87
C ILE A 307 11.77 22.34 -2.08
N LYS A 308 12.84 23.14 -1.97
CA LYS A 308 13.79 23.38 -3.07
C LYS A 308 14.49 22.09 -3.52
N GLU A 309 14.92 21.27 -2.56
CA GLU A 309 15.51 19.95 -2.83
C GLU A 309 14.49 18.99 -3.49
N GLY A 310 13.21 19.02 -3.08
CA GLY A 310 12.14 18.24 -3.69
C GLY A 310 11.74 18.71 -5.11
N THR A 311 11.74 20.02 -5.36
CA THR A 311 11.43 20.56 -6.70
C THR A 311 12.57 20.36 -7.71
N ALA A 312 13.84 20.34 -7.27
CA ALA A 312 14.96 20.02 -8.15
C ALA A 312 14.92 18.57 -8.66
N ALA A 313 14.32 17.65 -7.89
CA ALA A 313 14.06 16.27 -8.32
C ALA A 313 12.75 16.10 -9.12
N GLY A 314 11.88 17.11 -9.15
CA GLY A 314 10.54 17.04 -9.78
C GLY A 314 10.35 17.95 -11.00
N SER A 315 11.28 18.85 -11.30
CA SER A 315 11.15 19.84 -12.39
C SER A 315 11.55 19.37 -13.78
N GLU A 316 11.95 18.11 -13.96
CA GLU A 316 12.26 17.52 -15.28
C GLU A 316 11.11 16.67 -15.86
N ALA A 317 10.01 16.47 -15.13
CA ALA A 317 8.81 15.82 -15.68
C ALA A 317 7.88 16.83 -16.38
N LYS A 318 8.38 17.60 -17.36
CA LYS A 318 7.50 18.27 -18.31
C LYS A 318 7.09 17.28 -19.38
N ALA A 319 5.90 16.70 -19.22
CA ALA A 319 5.19 16.02 -20.28
C ALA A 319 4.91 17.03 -21.40
N HIS A 320 5.69 17.02 -22.49
CA HIS A 320 5.29 17.39 -23.85
C HIS A 320 6.13 16.53 -24.81
N GLY A 321 5.44 15.91 -25.78
CA GLY A 321 6.02 14.91 -26.66
C GLY A 321 7.15 15.41 -27.58
N ASN A 322 7.79 14.40 -28.17
CA ASN A 322 8.87 14.40 -29.16
C ASN A 322 10.29 14.76 -28.68
N GLY A 323 11.08 13.70 -28.52
CA GLY A 323 12.41 13.63 -29.12
C GLY A 323 13.59 14.05 -28.26
N SER A 324 14.39 13.04 -27.90
CA SER A 324 15.86 13.06 -27.74
C SER A 324 16.48 13.94 -26.65
N GLY A 325 17.04 13.25 -25.65
CA GLY A 325 18.35 13.60 -25.10
C GLY A 325 18.37 13.77 -23.58
N ASN A 326 19.21 12.94 -22.94
CA ASN A 326 19.57 12.90 -21.52
C ASN A 326 18.53 12.32 -20.55
N GLY A 327 18.95 11.27 -19.83
CA GLY A 327 18.57 10.95 -18.43
C GLY A 327 17.12 10.61 -18.05
N ASP A 328 16.12 11.07 -18.79
CA ASP A 328 14.82 11.34 -18.17
C ASP A 328 13.86 10.17 -18.30
N ALA A 329 13.18 9.87 -17.19
CA ALA A 329 12.17 8.82 -17.13
C ALA A 329 10.95 9.24 -17.96
N ASN A 330 10.58 8.44 -18.96
CA ASN A 330 9.40 8.69 -19.80
C ASN A 330 8.24 7.80 -19.38
N VAL A 331 7.03 8.35 -19.39
CA VAL A 331 5.79 7.61 -19.12
C VAL A 331 5.13 7.24 -20.45
N ILE A 332 4.81 5.97 -20.63
CA ILE A 332 4.24 5.38 -21.86
C ILE A 332 2.91 4.73 -21.50
N GLY A 333 1.87 5.00 -22.30
CA GLY A 333 0.52 4.47 -22.08
C GLY A 333 -0.27 5.29 -21.06
N GLU A 334 -1.47 4.80 -20.75
CA GLU A 334 -2.42 5.48 -19.87
C GLU A 334 -3.10 4.48 -18.92
N GLY A 335 -3.61 4.99 -17.79
CA GLY A 335 -4.38 4.21 -16.82
C GLY A 335 -3.60 3.03 -16.23
N TRP A 336 -4.20 1.85 -16.24
CA TRP A 336 -3.64 0.63 -15.65
C TRP A 336 -2.58 -0.04 -16.51
N THR A 337 -2.37 0.46 -17.73
CA THR A 337 -1.35 0.00 -18.68
C THR A 337 -0.15 0.94 -18.76
N THR A 338 -0.02 1.85 -17.80
CA THR A 338 1.08 2.82 -17.75
C THR A 338 2.41 2.12 -17.48
N VAL A 339 3.43 2.47 -18.26
CA VAL A 339 4.81 1.98 -18.16
C VAL A 339 5.75 3.16 -17.98
N VAL A 340 6.59 3.09 -16.97
CA VAL A 340 7.71 4.03 -16.80
C VAL A 340 8.92 3.44 -17.50
N SER A 341 9.58 4.23 -18.33
CA SER A 341 10.80 3.86 -19.03
C SER A 341 11.95 4.75 -18.59
N ALA A 342 13.14 4.17 -18.43
CA ALA A 342 14.36 4.88 -18.10
C ALA A 342 15.54 4.19 -18.78
N ARG A 343 16.70 4.85 -18.80
CA ARG A 343 17.95 4.21 -19.23
C ARG A 343 18.87 4.09 -18.03
N LEU A 344 19.38 2.88 -17.80
CA LEU A 344 20.37 2.72 -16.74
C LEU A 344 21.65 3.47 -17.14
N PRO A 345 22.31 4.17 -16.21
CA PRO A 345 23.67 4.63 -16.44
C PRO A 345 24.55 3.41 -16.75
N GLY A 346 25.63 3.61 -17.51
CA GLY A 346 26.65 2.58 -17.73
C GLY A 346 27.25 2.10 -16.40
N SER A 347 28.24 1.20 -16.47
CA SER A 347 28.97 0.73 -15.29
C SER A 347 29.42 1.91 -14.43
N VAL A 348 28.88 1.98 -13.21
CA VAL A 348 29.24 3.01 -12.23
C VAL A 348 30.58 2.60 -11.64
N GLU A 349 31.63 3.38 -11.92
CA GLU A 349 32.92 3.18 -11.26
C GLU A 349 32.73 3.40 -9.76
N ALA A 350 33.10 2.40 -8.95
CA ALA A 350 33.16 2.56 -7.52
C ALA A 350 34.15 3.70 -7.18
N PRO A 351 33.86 4.58 -6.20
CA PRO A 351 34.78 5.63 -5.79
C PRO A 351 36.14 5.05 -5.43
N LYS A 352 37.24 5.74 -5.79
CA LYS A 352 38.56 5.41 -5.27
C LYS A 352 38.55 5.55 -3.76
N GLY A 353 38.61 4.43 -3.05
CA GLY A 353 38.99 4.45 -1.64
C GLY A 353 40.50 4.68 -1.55
N ASP A 354 40.92 5.69 -0.79
CA ASP A 354 42.34 5.99 -0.51
C ASP A 354 42.96 4.98 0.49
N GLY A 355 42.74 3.69 0.24
CA GLY A 355 43.31 2.58 0.98
C GLY A 355 44.19 1.74 0.07
N LYS A 356 45.50 1.72 0.34
CA LYS A 356 46.36 0.63 -0.16
C LYS A 356 45.73 -0.68 0.34
N HIS A 357 45.25 -1.52 -0.57
CA HIS A 357 44.53 -2.82 -0.40
C HIS A 357 43.00 -2.78 -0.59
N GLY A 358 42.49 -2.31 -1.75
CA GLY A 358 41.11 -2.52 -2.17
C GLY A 358 41.00 -2.93 -3.64
N GLY A 359 40.58 -4.18 -3.91
CA GLY A 359 40.33 -4.65 -5.27
C GLY A 359 39.20 -3.86 -5.95
N ARG A 360 39.34 -3.56 -7.24
CA ARG A 360 38.28 -2.96 -8.07
C ARG A 360 37.10 -3.93 -8.15
N GLY A 361 36.05 -3.69 -7.38
CA GLY A 361 34.73 -4.25 -7.65
C GLY A 361 33.92 -3.23 -8.43
N SER A 362 33.81 -3.35 -9.75
CA SER A 362 32.77 -2.66 -10.50
C SER A 362 31.45 -3.38 -10.22
N VAL A 363 30.49 -2.69 -9.62
CA VAL A 363 29.12 -3.22 -9.54
C VAL A 363 28.50 -2.97 -10.91
N ASN A 364 28.29 -4.04 -11.68
CA ASN A 364 27.55 -3.96 -12.94
C ASN A 364 26.06 -4.17 -12.66
N PRO A 365 25.24 -3.12 -12.55
CA PRO A 365 23.81 -3.25 -12.27
C PRO A 365 23.09 -4.08 -13.35
N GLN A 366 23.54 -4.03 -14.60
CA GLN A 366 22.99 -4.87 -15.67
C GLN A 366 23.31 -6.35 -15.46
N GLY A 367 24.52 -6.67 -14.99
CA GLY A 367 24.93 -8.04 -14.66
C GLY A 367 24.14 -8.63 -13.49
N LEU A 368 23.80 -7.81 -12.50
CA LEU A 368 22.96 -8.20 -11.37
C LEU A 368 21.49 -8.39 -11.76
N ILE A 369 20.95 -7.52 -12.61
CA ILE A 369 19.58 -7.68 -13.13
C ILE A 369 19.48 -8.95 -13.98
N LYS A 370 20.48 -9.21 -14.83
CA LYS A 370 20.55 -10.44 -15.66
C LYS A 370 20.65 -11.72 -14.82
N SER A 371 21.23 -11.66 -13.61
CA SER A 371 21.31 -12.83 -12.73
C SER A 371 20.05 -13.04 -11.87
N LEU A 372 19.26 -11.99 -11.64
CA LEU A 372 18.02 -12.04 -10.84
C LEU A 372 16.76 -12.24 -11.68
N GLY A 373 16.80 -11.87 -12.96
CA GLY A 373 15.67 -11.96 -13.88
C GLY A 373 15.67 -13.22 -14.76
N LYS A 374 14.55 -13.43 -15.43
CA LYS A 374 14.36 -14.50 -16.42
C LYS A 374 14.64 -13.95 -17.83
N PRO A 375 15.39 -14.67 -18.68
CA PRO A 375 15.57 -14.27 -20.07
C PRO A 375 14.23 -14.33 -20.81
N VAL A 376 13.96 -13.31 -21.63
CA VAL A 376 12.77 -13.19 -22.46
C VAL A 376 13.16 -12.57 -23.81
N ASP A 377 12.27 -12.63 -24.79
CA ASP A 377 12.51 -11.97 -26.07
C ASP A 377 12.70 -10.46 -25.86
N GLY A 378 13.81 -9.94 -26.38
CA GLY A 378 14.20 -8.54 -26.26
C GLY A 378 14.89 -8.15 -24.95
N GLY A 379 15.14 -9.08 -24.01
CA GLY A 379 15.96 -8.80 -22.82
C GLY A 379 15.76 -9.73 -21.62
N THR A 380 15.67 -9.14 -20.43
CA THR A 380 15.52 -9.85 -19.15
C THR A 380 14.37 -9.28 -18.33
N LEU A 381 13.46 -10.14 -17.90
CA LEU A 381 12.31 -9.79 -17.08
C LEU A 381 12.57 -10.09 -15.59
N ILE A 382 12.38 -9.10 -14.74
CA ILE A 382 12.19 -9.28 -13.30
C ILE A 382 10.71 -9.06 -13.01
N GLY A 383 10.06 -10.08 -12.43
CA GLY A 383 8.65 -10.03 -12.11
C GLY A 383 8.39 -10.18 -10.61
N THR A 384 7.39 -9.44 -10.14
CA THR A 384 6.72 -9.66 -8.85
C THR A 384 5.27 -10.08 -9.13
N LYS A 385 4.45 -10.29 -8.11
CA LYS A 385 3.02 -10.58 -8.30
C LYS A 385 2.25 -9.44 -8.97
N VAL A 386 2.74 -8.20 -8.91
CA VAL A 386 2.09 -7.04 -9.54
C VAL A 386 3.05 -6.24 -10.41
N VAL A 387 4.16 -5.77 -9.87
CA VAL A 387 5.11 -4.95 -10.65
C VAL A 387 6.03 -5.86 -11.46
N ASN A 388 6.17 -5.58 -12.74
CA ASN A 388 7.12 -6.21 -13.64
C ASN A 388 8.10 -5.17 -14.19
N VAL A 389 9.34 -5.60 -14.41
CA VAL A 389 10.44 -4.77 -14.92
C VAL A 389 11.17 -5.52 -16.04
N LEU A 390 11.21 -4.94 -17.23
CA LEU A 390 11.96 -5.44 -18.38
C LEU A 390 13.24 -4.60 -18.56
N LEU A 391 14.40 -5.24 -18.48
CA LEU A 391 15.67 -4.69 -18.95
C LEU A 391 15.90 -5.19 -20.37
N THR A 392 15.88 -4.29 -21.34
CA THR A 392 16.11 -4.63 -22.75
C THR A 392 17.60 -4.83 -23.05
N ASP A 393 17.91 -5.51 -24.15
CA ASP A 393 19.30 -5.78 -24.57
C ASP A 393 20.10 -4.50 -24.88
N ASP A 394 19.42 -3.41 -25.24
CA ASP A 394 20.01 -2.08 -25.51
C ASP A 394 20.17 -1.19 -24.26
N GLY A 395 19.86 -1.74 -23.07
CA GLY A 395 20.07 -1.11 -21.77
C GLY A 395 18.96 -0.17 -21.30
N ARG A 396 17.78 -0.19 -21.95
CA ARG A 396 16.59 0.51 -21.46
C ARG A 396 15.86 -0.35 -20.41
N VAL A 397 15.20 0.31 -19.47
CA VAL A 397 14.39 -0.32 -18.42
C VAL A 397 12.96 0.15 -18.56
N PHE A 398 12.03 -0.79 -18.52
CA PHE A 398 10.58 -0.55 -18.56
C PHE A 398 9.95 -1.20 -17.34
N ALA A 399 9.18 -0.45 -16.55
CA ALA A 399 8.57 -0.93 -15.32
C ALA A 399 7.10 -0.53 -15.24
N GLY A 400 6.24 -1.44 -14.77
CA GLY A 400 4.83 -1.15 -14.55
C GLY A 400 4.08 -2.30 -13.89
N ALA A 401 2.88 -2.01 -13.39
CA ALA A 401 1.92 -3.02 -12.92
C ALA A 401 1.20 -3.67 -14.11
N VAL A 402 1.98 -4.18 -15.06
CA VAL A 402 1.51 -4.65 -16.36
C VAL A 402 2.18 -5.95 -16.76
N THR A 403 1.58 -6.69 -17.69
CA THR A 403 2.11 -7.96 -18.19
C THR A 403 3.34 -7.75 -19.08
N LEU A 404 4.13 -8.81 -19.28
CA LEU A 404 5.30 -8.78 -20.17
C LEU A 404 4.99 -8.28 -21.59
N PRO A 405 3.90 -8.71 -22.27
CA PRO A 405 3.57 -8.19 -23.59
C PRO A 405 3.38 -6.67 -23.63
N VAL A 406 2.84 -6.07 -22.56
CA VAL A 406 2.70 -4.60 -22.48
C VAL A 406 4.08 -3.94 -22.37
N LEU A 407 5.00 -4.50 -21.58
CA LEU A 407 6.38 -4.00 -21.47
C LEU A 407 7.14 -4.15 -22.80
N GLN A 408 7.03 -5.29 -23.48
CA GLN A 408 7.68 -5.52 -24.77
C GLN A 408 7.13 -4.58 -25.85
N HIS A 409 5.81 -4.35 -25.86
CA HIS A 409 5.18 -3.40 -26.76
C HIS A 409 5.65 -1.97 -26.49
N ALA A 410 5.72 -1.55 -25.22
CA ALA A 410 6.27 -0.25 -24.84
C ALA A 410 7.75 -0.10 -25.21
N ALA A 411 8.51 -1.19 -25.15
CA ALA A 411 9.93 -1.22 -25.51
C ALA A 411 10.19 -1.30 -27.03
N GLY A 412 9.20 -1.70 -27.82
CA GLY A 412 9.33 -1.96 -29.25
C GLY A 412 10.15 -3.22 -29.56
N VAL A 413 10.06 -4.25 -28.72
CA VAL A 413 10.85 -5.49 -28.82
C VAL A 413 9.99 -6.77 -28.98
N ASN A 414 8.77 -6.60 -29.50
CA ASN A 414 7.80 -7.68 -29.73
C ASN A 414 8.27 -8.72 -30.75
#